data_AF-A0A1H0HTT2-F1
#
_entry.id   AF-A0A1H0HTT2-F1
#
_cell.length_a   1.000
_cell.length_b   1.000
_cell.length_c   1.000
_cell.angle_alpha   90.00
_cell.angle_beta   90.00
_cell.angle_gamma   90.00
#
_symmetry.space_group_name_H-M   'P 1'
#
loop_
_entity.id
_entity.type
_entity.pdbx_description
1 polymer ?
#
loop_
_entity_poly.entity_id
_entity_poly.type
_entity_poly.pdbx_seq_one_letter_code
_entity_poly.pdbx_strand_id
1 'polypeptide(L)'
;MAGNKEVPRVQNPPSGDGHHVTHRFMTATELAKREARQNAYDAMLKRQDAFERSRGGSQKKAESVRAGCVFAKSCNLPDAIIDY
;
A
#
# COMPACT_ATOMS: atom_id res chain seq x y z
N MET A 1 -36.07 -25.37 -1.02
CA MET A 1 -34.80 -26.07 -0.71
C MET A 1 -33.65 -25.29 -1.32
N ALA A 2 -33.08 -24.32 -0.59
CA ALA A 2 -31.89 -23.61 -1.02
C ALA A 2 -30.70 -24.57 -0.90
N GLY A 3 -30.39 -25.29 -1.97
CA GLY A 3 -29.19 -26.12 -2.01
C GLY A 3 -27.97 -25.27 -1.71
N ASN A 4 -26.98 -25.83 -1.02
CA ASN A 4 -25.71 -25.22 -0.60
C ASN A 4 -24.85 -24.74 -1.79
N LYS A 5 -25.38 -23.83 -2.61
CA LYS A 5 -24.77 -23.30 -3.84
C LYS A 5 -23.67 -22.28 -3.51
N GLU A 6 -23.79 -21.62 -2.37
CA GLU A 6 -22.87 -20.56 -1.91
C GLU A 6 -21.67 -21.11 -1.13
N VAL A 7 -21.75 -22.36 -0.65
CA VAL A 7 -20.67 -22.95 0.15
C VAL A 7 -19.62 -23.55 -0.79
N PRO A 8 -18.36 -23.09 -0.73
CA PRO A 8 -17.29 -23.66 -1.53
C PRO A 8 -17.08 -25.15 -1.21
N ARG A 9 -16.73 -25.92 -2.24
CA ARG A 9 -16.37 -27.33 -2.09
C ARG A 9 -14.86 -27.46 -1.97
N VAL A 10 -14.41 -28.27 -1.01
CA VAL A 10 -13.00 -28.59 -0.76
C VAL A 10 -12.79 -30.06 -1.03
N GLN A 11 -11.64 -30.41 -1.62
CA GLN A 11 -11.26 -31.80 -1.82
C GLN A 11 -11.05 -32.49 -0.48
N ASN A 12 -11.62 -33.68 -0.35
CA ASN A 12 -11.33 -34.53 0.78
C ASN A 12 -9.91 -35.08 0.69
N PRO A 13 -9.29 -35.40 1.83
CA PRO A 13 -8.06 -36.18 1.82
C PRO A 13 -8.31 -37.51 1.08
N PRO A 14 -7.30 -38.03 0.35
CA PRO A 14 -7.41 -39.30 -0.34
C PRO A 14 -7.74 -40.40 0.67
N SER A 15 -8.71 -41.24 0.33
CA SER A 15 -9.15 -42.39 1.13
C SER A 15 -9.31 -43.60 0.22
N GLY A 16 -9.00 -44.79 0.73
CA GLY A 16 -9.06 -46.04 -0.05
C GLY A 16 -7.88 -46.22 -1.01
N ASP A 17 -8.17 -46.72 -2.21
CA ASP A 17 -7.22 -47.02 -3.29
C ASP A 17 -6.62 -45.77 -3.97
N GLY A 18 -7.03 -44.58 -3.55
CA GLY A 18 -6.50 -43.30 -4.02
C GLY A 18 -6.94 -42.91 -5.44
N HIS A 19 -7.80 -43.72 -6.09
CA HIS A 19 -8.23 -43.47 -7.47
C HIS A 19 -9.36 -42.45 -7.59
N HIS A 20 -10.08 -42.17 -6.50
CA HIS A 20 -11.24 -41.28 -6.51
C HIS A 20 -11.03 -40.02 -5.66
N VAL A 21 -11.03 -38.86 -6.31
CA VAL A 21 -11.07 -37.56 -5.61
C VAL A 21 -12.50 -37.24 -5.24
N THR A 22 -12.79 -37.18 -3.94
CA THR A 22 -14.11 -36.75 -3.44
C THR A 22 -14.06 -35.32 -2.93
N HIS A 23 -15.20 -34.62 -2.98
CA HIS A 23 -15.33 -33.25 -2.51
C HIS A 23 -16.39 -33.16 -1.43
N ARG A 24 -16.14 -32.34 -0.40
CA ARG A 24 -17.13 -31.98 0.63
C ARG A 24 -17.33 -30.47 0.67
N PHE A 25 -18.47 -30.04 1.22
CA PHE A 25 -18.67 -28.64 1.56
C PHE A 25 -17.79 -28.24 2.74
N MET A 26 -17.33 -27.00 2.76
CA MET A 26 -16.63 -26.46 3.91
C MET A 26 -17.51 -26.49 5.16
N THR A 27 -16.89 -26.78 6.29
CA THR A 27 -17.55 -26.64 7.60
C THR A 27 -17.64 -25.17 8.01
N ALA A 28 -18.54 -24.83 8.94
CA ALA A 28 -18.70 -23.45 9.42
C ALA A 28 -17.39 -22.86 9.98
N THR A 29 -16.57 -23.68 10.65
CA THR A 29 -15.29 -23.24 11.21
C THR A 29 -14.24 -22.97 10.14
N GLU A 30 -14.19 -23.79 9.08
CA GLU A 30 -13.32 -23.56 7.93
C GLU A 30 -13.75 -22.30 7.15
N LEU A 31 -15.05 -22.07 7.04
CA LEU A 31 -15.61 -20.87 6.41
C LEU A 31 -15.21 -19.61 7.17
N ALA A 32 -15.38 -19.60 8.50
CA ALA A 32 -14.95 -18.49 9.36
C ALA A 32 -13.44 -18.23 9.27
N LYS A 33 -12.61 -19.29 9.22
CA LYS A 33 -11.16 -19.15 9.00
C LYS A 33 -10.83 -18.53 7.64
N ARG A 34 -11.58 -18.87 6.59
CA ARG A 34 -11.40 -18.28 5.26
C ARG A 34 -11.79 -16.81 5.25
N GLU A 35 -12.93 -16.47 5.84
CA GLU A 35 -13.41 -15.10 5.96
C GLU A 35 -12.42 -14.23 6.74
N ALA A 36 -11.88 -14.73 7.86
CA ALA A 36 -10.85 -14.03 8.62
C ALA A 36 -9.59 -13.75 7.78
N ARG A 37 -9.15 -14.71 6.95
CA ARG A 37 -8.01 -14.52 6.03
C ARG A 37 -8.31 -13.48 4.94
N GLN A 38 -9.52 -13.53 4.37
CA GLN A 38 -9.97 -12.56 3.36
C GLN A 38 -10.02 -11.14 3.94
N ASN A 39 -10.64 -10.98 5.12
CA ASN A 39 -10.72 -9.70 5.81
C ASN A 39 -9.33 -9.13 6.14
N ALA A 40 -8.39 -9.97 6.58
CA ALA A 40 -7.01 -9.54 6.84
C ALA A 40 -6.30 -9.06 5.57
N TYR A 41 -6.51 -9.75 4.45
CA TYR A 41 -5.97 -9.37 3.14
C TYR A 41 -6.58 -8.05 2.64
N ASP A 42 -7.90 -7.90 2.73
CA ASP A 42 -8.59 -6.67 2.32
C ASP A 42 -8.16 -5.47 3.18
N ALA A 43 -7.95 -5.68 4.50
CA ALA A 43 -7.40 -4.66 5.39
C ALA A 43 -5.95 -4.28 5.02
N MET A 44 -5.16 -5.23 4.54
CA MET A 44 -3.82 -4.95 4.01
C MET A 44 -3.90 -4.10 2.73
N LEU A 45 -4.76 -4.47 1.77
CA LEU A 45 -4.95 -3.71 0.53
C LEU A 45 -5.43 -2.28 0.79
N LYS A 46 -6.42 -2.09 1.67
CA LYS A 46 -6.92 -0.75 2.04
C LYS A 46 -5.81 0.16 2.59
N ARG A 47 -4.86 -0.40 3.34
CA ARG A 47 -3.69 0.37 3.83
C ARG A 47 -2.74 0.76 2.70
N GLN A 48 -2.52 -0.13 1.74
CA GLN A 48 -1.72 0.17 0.56
C GLN A 48 -2.38 1.26 -0.28
N ASP A 49 -3.67 1.13 -0.59
CA ASP A 49 -4.44 2.13 -1.32
C ASP A 49 -4.42 3.50 -0.64
N ALA A 50 -4.58 3.54 0.69
CA ALA A 50 -4.52 4.78 1.46
C ALA A 50 -3.13 5.45 1.35
N PHE A 51 -2.07 4.64 1.43
CA PHE A 51 -0.70 5.12 1.27
C PHE A 51 -0.45 5.67 -0.15
N GLU A 52 -0.86 4.94 -1.19
CA GLU A 52 -0.71 5.39 -2.58
C GLU A 52 -1.47 6.68 -2.87
N ARG A 53 -2.71 6.79 -2.38
CA ARG A 53 -3.50 8.04 -2.48
C ARG A 53 -2.81 9.21 -1.78
N SER A 54 -2.21 8.99 -0.62
CA SER A 54 -1.46 10.05 0.09
C SER A 54 -0.21 10.51 -0.68
N ARG A 55 0.44 9.59 -1.40
CA ARG A 55 1.66 9.90 -2.17
C ARG A 55 1.37 10.71 -3.43
N GLY A 56 0.26 10.42 -4.11
CA GLY A 56 -0.24 11.20 -5.25
C GLY A 56 -0.67 12.63 -4.89
N GLY A 57 -0.98 12.89 -3.61
CA GLY A 57 -1.33 14.20 -3.07
C GLY A 57 -0.15 15.04 -2.59
N SER A 58 1.10 14.60 -2.76
CA SER A 58 2.27 15.46 -2.52
C SER A 58 2.31 16.56 -3.56
N GLN A 59 1.53 17.61 -3.33
CA GLN A 59 1.65 18.88 -4.03
C GLN A 59 3.15 19.21 -4.01
N LYS A 60 3.75 19.29 -5.21
CA LYS A 60 5.10 19.81 -5.37
C LYS A 60 5.12 21.10 -4.56
N LYS A 61 5.85 21.11 -3.43
CA LYS A 61 6.05 22.34 -2.66
C LYS A 61 6.52 23.35 -3.68
N ALA A 62 5.78 24.45 -3.83
CA ALA A 62 6.17 25.52 -4.74
C ALA A 62 7.64 25.79 -4.45
N GLU A 63 8.49 25.57 -5.45
CA GLU A 63 9.92 25.79 -5.31
C GLU A 63 10.05 27.25 -4.90
N SER A 64 10.39 27.49 -3.63
CA SER A 64 10.70 28.82 -3.16
C SER A 64 11.83 29.29 -4.06
N VAL A 65 11.61 30.36 -4.82
CA VAL A 65 12.63 30.95 -5.70
C VAL A 65 13.89 31.09 -4.85
N ARG A 66 14.88 30.23 -5.11
CA ARG A 66 16.19 30.32 -4.48
C ARG A 66 16.86 31.53 -5.09
N ALA A 67 16.51 32.71 -4.59
CA ALA A 67 17.34 33.88 -4.75
C ALA A 67 18.64 33.56 -3.99
N GLY A 68 19.61 33.00 -4.72
CA GLY A 68 20.96 32.89 -4.22
C GLY A 68 21.39 34.27 -3.74
N CYS A 69 22.11 34.32 -2.62
CA CYS A 69 22.72 35.56 -2.15
C CYS A 69 23.72 35.99 -3.22
N VAL A 70 23.31 36.90 -4.11
CA VAL A 70 24.23 37.54 -5.03
C VAL A 70 25.07 38.44 -4.15
N PHE A 71 26.36 38.12 -4.01
CA PHE A 71 27.34 39.05 -3.47
C PHE A 71 27.34 40.24 -4.44
N ALA A 72 26.49 41.23 -4.17
CA ALA A 72 26.56 42.50 -4.85
C ALA A 72 27.95 43.03 -4.51
N LYS A 73 28.87 43.00 -5.49
CA LYS A 73 30.06 43.84 -5.42
C LYS A 73 29.53 45.22 -5.08
N SER A 74 29.98 45.77 -3.96
CA SER A 74 29.66 47.11 -3.51
C SER A 74 30.25 48.10 -4.52
N CYS A 75 29.59 48.26 -5.66
CA CYS A 75 29.85 49.33 -6.61
C CYS A 75 29.27 50.59 -5.97
N ASN A 76 29.97 51.15 -4.97
CA ASN A 76 29.89 52.53 -4.46
C ASN A 76 30.56 52.66 -3.08
N LEU A 77 31.77 52.13 -2.88
CA LEU A 77 32.66 52.74 -1.88
C LEU A 77 33.60 53.69 -2.61
N PRO A 78 33.57 55.01 -2.32
CA PRO A 78 34.63 55.90 -2.76
C PRO A 78 35.91 55.55 -1.99
N ASP A 79 36.99 55.31 -2.72
CA ASP A 79 38.39 55.15 -2.32
C ASP A 79 38.64 55.02 -0.80
N ALA A 80 38.30 53.86 -0.23
CA ALA A 80 38.74 53.52 1.11
C ALA A 80 40.23 53.12 1.02
N ILE A 81 41.13 54.08 1.23
CA ILE A 81 42.56 53.83 1.44
C ILE A 81 42.67 52.92 2.68
N ILE A 82 43.24 51.73 2.48
CA ILE A 82 43.62 50.83 3.57
C ILE A 82 45.05 51.21 3.94
N ASP A 83 45.23 51.85 5.09
CA ASP A 83 46.55 52.09 5.69
C ASP A 83 46.99 50.79 6.38
N TYR A 84 48.20 50.32 6.05
CA TYR A 84 48.78 49.07 6.56
C TYR A 84 49.50 49.28 7.89
#